data_AF-A0A9D2CWT5-F1
#
_entry.id   AF-A0A9D2CWT5-F1
#
_cell.length_a   1.000
_cell.length_b   1.000
_cell.length_c   1.000
_cell.angle_alpha   90.00
_cell.angle_beta   90.00
_cell.angle_gamma   90.00
#
_symmetry.space_group_name_H-M   'P 1'
#
loop_
_entity.id
_entity.type
_entity.pdbx_description
1 polymer ?
#
loop_
_entity_poly.entity_id
_entity_poly.type
_entity_poly.pdbx_seq_one_letter_code
_entity_poly.pdbx_strand_id
1 'polypeptide(L)' 'MTKLFLDTNVILDFILEREGADDATDILQLGEDKQIELAVSFLTMANTAYVVRKGHTQEELCGFLQQTQS' A
#
# COMPACT_ATOMS: atom_id res chain seq x y z
N MET A 1 0.88 -19.48 -11.10
CA MET A 1 0.96 -18.03 -10.87
C MET A 1 0.98 -17.81 -9.36
N THR A 2 1.95 -17.06 -8.85
CA THR A 2 2.12 -16.84 -7.41
C THR A 2 1.14 -15.77 -6.93
N LYS A 3 0.44 -16.04 -5.83
CA LYS A 3 -0.45 -15.08 -5.16
C LYS A 3 0.20 -14.65 -3.86
N LEU A 4 0.34 -13.34 -3.66
CA LEU A 4 0.90 -12.76 -2.44
C LEU A 4 -0.19 -11.98 -1.71
N PHE A 5 -0.39 -12.27 -0.43
CA PHE A 5 -1.30 -11.52 0.42
C PHE A 5 -0.50 -10.48 1.22
N LEU A 6 -0.82 -9.20 1.04
CA LEU A 6 -0.07 -8.09 1.62
C LEU A 6 -0.55 -7.79 3.05
N ASP A 7 0.42 -7.64 3.95
CA ASP A 7 0.20 -7.12 5.29
C ASP A 7 0.07 -5.58 5.28
N THR A 8 -0.50 -5.04 6.36
CA THR A 8 -0.63 -3.59 6.55
C THR A 8 0.73 -2.88 6.48
N ASN A 9 1.79 -3.51 7.02
CA ASN A 9 3.11 -2.87 7.05
C ASN A 9 3.67 -2.61 5.65
N VAL A 10 3.51 -3.53 4.69
CA VAL A 10 4.01 -3.34 3.31
C VAL A 10 3.32 -2.12 2.67
N ILE A 11 2.01 -1.98 2.88
CA ILE A 11 1.26 -0.82 2.37
C ILE A 11 1.70 0.47 3.06
N LEU A 12 1.93 0.44 4.37
CA LEU A 12 2.40 1.60 5.13
C LEU A 12 3.83 2.01 4.76
N ASP A 13 4.69 1.03 4.49
CA ASP A 13 6.07 1.29 4.11
C ASP A 13 6.13 2.04 2.78
N PHE A 14 5.28 1.65 1.82
CA PHE A 14 5.10 2.37 0.57
C PHE A 14 4.48 3.77 0.76
N ILE A 15 3.35 3.89 1.45
CA ILE A 15 2.62 5.18 1.55
C ILE A 15 3.36 6.23 2.38
N LEU A 16 4.03 5.80 3.45
CA LEU A 16 4.66 6.70 4.42
C LEU A 16 6.18 6.81 4.25
N GLU A 17 6.72 6.26 3.16
CA GLU A 17 8.16 6.25 2.86
C GLU A 17 9.01 5.78 4.07
N ARG A 18 8.62 4.64 4.68
CA ARG A 18 9.37 4.06 5.81
C ARG A 18 10.64 3.37 5.31
N GLU A 19 11.45 2.84 6.22
CA GLU A 19 12.70 2.12 5.87
C GLU A 19 12.49 0.98 4.84
N GLY A 20 11.32 0.34 4.82
CA GLY A 20 10.97 -0.71 3.86
C GLY A 20 10.33 -0.23 2.55
N ALA A 21 10.37 1.07 2.24
CA ALA A 21 9.66 1.63 1.07
C ALA A 21 10.16 1.07 -0.27
N ASP A 22 11.48 0.87 -0.41
CA ASP A 22 12.06 0.31 -1.64
C ASP A 22 11.59 -1.13 -1.87
N ASP A 23 11.67 -1.98 -0.83
CA ASP A 23 11.18 -3.36 -0.88
C ASP A 23 9.67 -3.42 -1.18
N ALA A 24 8.87 -2.53 -0.56
CA ALA A 24 7.44 -2.46 -0.82
C ALA A 24 7.15 -2.01 -2.26
N THR A 25 7.91 -1.06 -2.79
CA THR A 25 7.81 -0.60 -4.18
C THR A 25 8.10 -1.74 -5.15
N ASP A 26 9.18 -2.51 -4.93
CA ASP A 26 9.54 -3.65 -5.76
C ASP A 26 8.42 -4.71 -5.78
N ILE A 27 7.83 -5.02 -4.62
CA ILE A 27 6.70 -5.96 -4.52
C ILE A 27 5.48 -5.46 -5.31
N LEU A 28 5.15 -4.17 -5.19
CA LEU A 28 4.02 -3.56 -5.89
C LEU A 28 4.27 -3.54 -7.41
N GLN A 29 5.49 -3.24 -7.85
CA GLN A 29 5.87 -3.24 -9.27
C GLN A 29 5.74 -4.64 -9.88
N LEU A 30 6.13 -5.69 -9.17
CA LEU A 30 5.92 -7.08 -9.63
C LEU A 30 4.44 -7.41 -9.85
N GLY A 31 3.55 -6.82 -9.04
CA GLY A 31 2.10 -6.93 -9.20
C GLY A 31 1.58 -6.14 -10.40
N GLU A 32 2.06 -4.91 -10.58
CA GLU A 32 1.73 -4.04 -11.71
C GLU A 32 2.15 -4.65 -13.05
N ASP A 33 3.36 -5.21 -13.10
CA ASP A 33 3.92 -5.94 -14.25
C ASP A 33 3.20 -7.28 -14.50
N LYS A 34 2.21 -7.65 -13.68
CA LYS A 34 1.44 -8.90 -13.73
C LYS A 34 2.30 -10.16 -13.57
N GLN A 35 3.47 -10.05 -12.94
CA GLN A 35 4.34 -11.19 -12.63
C GLN A 35 3.79 -12.00 -11.45
N ILE A 36 3.15 -11.32 -10.49
CA ILE A 36 2.44 -11.90 -9.34
C ILE A 36 1.05 -11.29 -9.20
N GLU A 37 0.14 -12.01 -8.52
CA GLU A 37 -1.17 -11.47 -8.14
C GLU A 37 -1.11 -11.02 -6.68
N LEU A 38 -1.43 -9.75 -6.44
CA LEU A 38 -1.44 -9.15 -5.11
C LEU A 38 -2.87 -9.14 -4.55
N ALA A 39 -3.03 -9.49 -3.29
CA ALA A 39 -4.29 -9.45 -2.58
C ALA A 39 -4.14 -8.72 -1.25
N VAL A 40 -5.18 -7.97 -0.88
CA VAL A 40 -5.32 -7.31 0.44
C VAL A 40 -6.66 -7.69 1.05
N SER A 41 -6.76 -7.69 2.38
CA SER A 41 -8.05 -7.78 3.04
C SER A 41 -8.65 -6.39 3.26
N PHE A 42 -9.97 -6.36 3.49
CA PHE A 42 -10.64 -5.16 3.97
C PHE A 42 -10.03 -4.64 5.29
N LEU A 43 -9.59 -5.55 6.18
CA LEU A 43 -8.95 -5.19 7.44
C LEU A 43 -7.59 -4.51 7.21
N THR A 44 -6.78 -5.01 6.27
CA THR A 44 -5.52 -4.37 5.84
C THR A 44 -5.77 -2.93 5.40
N MET A 45 -6.79 -2.70 4.57
CA MET A 45 -7.15 -1.36 4.10
C MET A 45 -7.66 -0.46 5.23
N ALA A 46 -8.52 -0.98 6.12
CA ALA A 46 -9.05 -0.23 7.26
C ALA A 46 -7.94 0.18 8.23
N ASN A 47 -7.01 -0.73 8.54
CA ASN A 47 -5.86 -0.46 9.41
C ASN A 47 -4.91 0.55 8.78
N THR A 48 -4.61 0.41 7.48
CA THR A 48 -3.79 1.38 6.74
C THR A 48 -4.39 2.77 6.87
N ALA A 49 -5.68 2.93 6.53
CA ALA A 49 -6.34 4.23 6.61
C ALA A 49 -6.40 4.78 8.05
N TYR A 50 -6.56 3.93 9.07
CA TYR A 50 -6.51 4.34 10.47
C TYR A 50 -5.12 4.87 10.88
N VAL A 51 -4.05 4.20 10.46
CA VAL A 51 -2.67 4.60 10.78
C VAL A 51 -2.29 5.89 10.06
N VAL A 52 -2.52 5.97 8.75
CA VAL A 52 -2.17 7.18 7.96
C VAL A 52 -2.90 8.41 8.51
N ARG A 53 -4.16 8.27 8.97
CA ARG A 53 -4.94 9.37 9.58
C ARG A 53 -4.35 9.92 10.89
N LYS A 54 -3.47 9.18 11.58
CA LYS A 54 -2.84 9.67 12.81
C LYS A 54 -1.68 10.64 12.57
N GLY A 55 -1.07 10.59 11.39
CA GLY A 55 0.07 11.42 11.00
C GLY A 55 -0.26 12.51 9.99
N HIS A 56 -1.40 12.42 9.31
CA HIS A 56 -1.75 13.25 8.16
C HIS A 56 -3.19 13.77 8.22
N THR A 57 -3.42 14.91 7.59
CA THR A 57 -4.74 15.50 7.42
C THR A 57 -5.61 14.67 6.47
N GLN A 58 -6.93 14.83 6.54
CA GLN A 58 -7.88 14.08 5.70
C GLN A 58 -7.66 14.32 4.19
N GLU A 59 -7.22 15.52 3.82
CA GLU A 59 -6.96 15.93 2.42
C GLU A 59 -5.74 15.20 1.84
N GLU A 60 -4.66 15.08 2.61
CA GLU A 60 -3.46 14.32 2.23
C GLU A 60 -3.80 12.83 2.03
N LEU A 61 -4.69 12.28 2.88
CA LEU A 61 -5.13 10.89 2.78
C LEU A 61 -5.87 10.57 1.46
N CYS A 62 -6.77 11.46 1.05
CA CYS A 62 -7.49 11.31 -0.23
C CYS A 62 -6.54 11.37 -1.42
N GLY A 63 -5.48 12.19 -1.34
CA GLY A 63 -4.44 12.28 -2.35
C GLY A 63 -3.73 10.93 -2.56
N PHE A 64 -3.25 10.30 -1.48
CA PHE A 64 -2.58 8.98 -1.55
C PHE A 64 -3.47 7.88 -2.13
N LEU A 65 -4.78 7.91 -1.82
CA LEU A 65 -5.72 6.89 -2.30
C LEU A 65 -6.15 7.10 -3.76
N GLN A 66 -5.95 8.29 -4.33
CA GLN A 66 -6.32 8.62 -5.72
C GLN A 66 -5.17 8.48 -6.73
N GLN A 67 -3.92 8.37 -6.27
CA GLN A 67 -2.76 8.25 -7.16
C GLN A 67 -2.66 6.91 -7.92
N THR A 68 -3.54 5.94 -7.65
CA THR A 68 -3.57 4.63 -8.33
C THR A 68 -4.48 4.57 -9.57
N GLN A 69 -4.87 5.71 -10.15
CA GLN A 69 -5.73 5.77 -11.36
C GLN A 69 -5.11 6.53 -12.55
N SER A 70 -3.79 6.59 -12.70
CA SER A 70 -3.15 7.14 -13.92
C SER A 70 -2.30 6.10 -14.63
#